data_AF-A0A2D9P636-F1
#
_entry.id   AF-A0A2D9P636-F1
#
_cell.length_a   1.000
_cell.length_b   1.000
_cell.length_c   1.000
_cell.angle_alpha   90.00
_cell.angle_beta   90.00
_cell.angle_gamma   90.00
#
_symmetry.space_group_name_H-M   'P 1'
#
loop_
_entity.id
_entity.type
_entity.pdbx_description
1 polymer ?
#
loop_
_entity_poly.entity_id
_entity_poly.type
_entity_poly.pdbx_seq_one_letter_code
_entity_poly.pdbx_strand_id
1 'polypeptide(L)'
;MDDLLEYVKNYEEIFFFVSLDYNIDGYQTEQEYYSCQEWASLYTELGEFGNIPLIINGDPDHRMWHMFSGTAYSAYAFIDHNMVVKYLLDSPNLNDFKYVYIPSLINSMYGCTDQYACNYKSSAVYDSDVCLYQNDCGDINSDNNINIFDVILLVNLILSNSYDYIADMNVDNNLDIIDITELLMIILEL
;
A
#
# COMPACT_ATOMS: atom_id res chain seq x y z
N MET A 1 -4.31 -6.36 -26.88
CA MET A 1 -3.16 -5.45 -26.72
C MET A 1 -3.60 -4.02 -26.98
N ASP A 2 -4.39 -3.78 -28.04
CA ASP A 2 -4.92 -2.44 -28.34
C ASP A 2 -5.90 -1.91 -27.29
N ASP A 3 -6.85 -2.73 -26.81
CA ASP A 3 -7.77 -2.34 -25.72
C ASP A 3 -7.06 -2.02 -24.38
N LEU A 4 -5.87 -2.59 -24.17
CA LEU A 4 -5.07 -2.36 -22.97
C LEU A 4 -4.42 -0.97 -23.06
N LEU A 5 -3.85 -0.66 -24.21
CA LEU A 5 -3.24 0.64 -24.50
C LEU A 5 -4.28 1.77 -24.44
N GLU A 6 -5.52 1.52 -24.87
CA GLU A 6 -6.61 2.49 -24.76
C GLU A 6 -7.04 2.72 -23.31
N TYR A 7 -7.16 1.65 -22.51
CA TYR A 7 -7.50 1.77 -21.08
C TYR A 7 -6.42 2.53 -20.30
N VAL A 8 -5.14 2.22 -20.49
CA VAL A 8 -4.02 2.89 -19.79
C VAL A 8 -3.90 4.36 -20.20
N LYS A 9 -4.13 4.70 -21.47
CA LYS A 9 -4.08 6.11 -21.93
C LYS A 9 -5.17 7.01 -21.35
N ASN A 10 -6.26 6.44 -20.83
CA ASN A 10 -7.29 7.22 -20.16
C ASN A 10 -6.90 7.61 -18.71
N TYR A 11 -5.81 7.06 -18.18
CA TYR A 11 -5.27 7.35 -16.86
C TYR A 11 -3.82 7.79 -17.03
N GLU A 12 -3.60 9.09 -17.28
CA GLU A 12 -2.27 9.69 -17.52
C GLU A 12 -1.33 9.56 -16.31
N GLU A 13 -1.83 9.10 -15.16
CA GLU A 13 -1.15 9.10 -13.87
C GLU A 13 -0.31 7.84 -13.59
N ILE A 14 -0.27 6.86 -14.49
CA ILE A 14 0.54 5.64 -14.30
C ILE A 14 1.96 5.87 -14.84
N PHE A 15 2.86 6.36 -13.98
CA PHE A 15 4.30 6.42 -14.24
C PHE A 15 5.04 5.33 -13.44
N PHE A 16 5.56 4.31 -14.14
CA PHE A 16 6.46 3.33 -13.55
C PHE A 16 7.91 3.65 -13.95
N PHE A 17 8.74 4.01 -12.97
CA PHE A 17 10.19 4.00 -13.13
C PHE A 17 10.74 2.69 -12.55
N VAL A 18 11.17 1.78 -13.41
CA VAL A 18 11.90 0.57 -13.03
C VAL A 18 13.36 0.78 -13.44
N SER A 19 14.25 0.87 -12.45
CA SER A 19 15.69 0.82 -12.70
C SER A 19 16.14 -0.64 -12.64
N LEU A 20 16.74 -1.12 -13.72
CA LEU A 20 17.35 -2.43 -13.78
C LEU A 20 18.85 -2.23 -13.58
N ASP A 21 19.30 -2.39 -12.35
CA ASP A 21 20.73 -2.37 -12.06
C ASP A 21 21.32 -3.74 -12.45
N TYR A 22 22.00 -3.77 -13.59
CA TYR A 22 22.72 -4.95 -14.06
C TYR A 22 24.14 -4.88 -13.56
N ASN A 23 24.40 -5.49 -12.40
CA ASN A 23 25.76 -5.77 -11.97
C ASN A 23 26.34 -6.85 -12.90
N ILE A 24 26.97 -6.45 -13.99
CA ILE A 24 27.68 -7.38 -14.87
C ILE A 24 29.00 -7.68 -14.17
N ASP A 25 29.08 -8.84 -13.53
CA ASP A 25 30.35 -9.42 -13.06
C ASP A 25 31.34 -9.49 -14.24
N GLY A 26 32.22 -8.48 -14.35
CA GLY A 26 33.35 -8.45 -15.28
C GLY A 26 33.33 -7.41 -16.40
N TYR A 27 32.30 -6.57 -16.54
CA TYR A 27 32.34 -5.40 -17.45
C TYR A 27 31.91 -4.14 -16.73
N GLN A 28 32.89 -3.33 -16.31
CA GLN A 28 32.68 -1.94 -15.93
C GLN A 28 32.28 -1.15 -17.17
N THR A 29 30.98 -1.08 -17.48
CA THR A 29 30.49 0.03 -18.28
C THR A 29 30.26 1.19 -17.33
N GLU A 30 31.09 2.22 -17.47
CA GLU A 30 31.10 3.47 -16.69
C GLU A 30 29.78 4.23 -16.79
N GLN A 31 28.72 3.79 -16.11
CA GLN A 31 27.63 4.66 -15.64
C GLN A 31 26.69 3.88 -14.70
N GLU A 32 27.21 3.51 -13.53
CA GLU A 32 26.35 3.41 -12.36
C GLU A 32 25.93 4.84 -12.00
N TYR A 33 24.64 5.16 -12.17
CA TYR A 33 24.12 6.49 -11.79
C TYR A 33 24.06 6.66 -10.26
N TYR A 34 23.95 5.54 -9.52
CA TYR A 34 23.88 5.49 -8.06
C TYR A 34 24.49 4.17 -7.56
N SER A 35 25.30 4.24 -6.52
CA SER A 35 25.80 3.08 -5.76
C SER A 35 24.69 2.39 -4.97
N CYS A 36 24.90 1.14 -4.56
CA CYS A 36 23.99 0.43 -3.65
C CYS A 36 23.67 1.25 -2.37
N GLN A 37 24.62 2.05 -1.88
CA GLN A 37 24.45 2.90 -0.70
C GLN A 37 23.62 4.16 -1.02
N GLU A 38 23.71 4.70 -2.24
CA GLU A 38 22.89 5.83 -2.68
C GLU A 38 21.45 5.39 -2.98
N TRP A 39 21.27 4.21 -3.59
CA TRP A 39 19.97 3.54 -3.62
C TRP A 39 19.46 3.29 -2.20
N ALA A 40 20.32 2.79 -1.30
CA ALA A 40 19.99 2.59 0.11
C ALA A 40 19.47 3.87 0.81
N SER A 41 20.02 5.02 0.44
CA SER A 41 19.74 6.31 1.07
C SER A 41 18.45 6.97 0.55
N LEU A 42 18.02 6.65 -0.68
CA LEU A 42 16.66 6.99 -1.16
C LEU A 42 15.57 6.29 -0.32
N TYR A 43 15.89 5.19 0.37
CA TYR A 43 14.94 4.45 1.20
C TYR A 43 14.64 5.08 2.55
N THR A 44 15.50 5.95 3.08
CA THR A 44 15.16 6.69 4.32
C THR A 44 14.02 7.69 4.12
N GLU A 45 13.73 8.10 2.88
CA GLU A 45 12.56 8.92 2.52
C GLU A 45 11.39 8.11 1.91
N LEU A 46 11.66 6.94 1.29
CA LEU A 46 10.65 6.11 0.60
C LEU A 46 10.22 4.83 1.36
N GLY A 47 10.91 4.47 2.44
CA GLY A 47 10.81 3.19 3.14
C GLY A 47 9.83 3.14 4.31
N GLU A 48 9.04 4.19 4.56
CA GLU A 48 8.04 4.21 5.64
C GLU A 48 6.93 3.15 5.46
N PHE A 49 6.76 2.58 4.26
CA PHE A 49 5.76 1.53 3.99
C PHE A 49 6.20 0.10 4.33
N GLY A 50 7.26 -0.07 5.13
CA GLY A 50 7.63 -1.37 5.70
C GLY A 50 8.13 -2.42 4.71
N ASN A 51 8.56 -2.03 3.51
CA ASN A 51 9.04 -2.97 2.50
C ASN A 51 10.55 -2.85 2.28
N ILE A 52 11.19 -4.01 2.16
CA ILE A 52 12.50 -4.10 1.50
C ILE A 52 12.25 -3.59 0.08
N PRO A 53 13.05 -2.64 -0.43
CA PRO A 53 12.98 -2.27 -1.83
C PRO A 53 12.92 -3.51 -2.70
N LEU A 54 12.18 -3.44 -3.80
CA LEU A 54 12.22 -4.43 -4.86
C LEU A 54 13.62 -4.35 -5.51
N ILE A 55 14.65 -4.79 -4.79
CA ILE A 55 15.98 -5.07 -5.29
C ILE A 55 15.79 -6.40 -5.99
N ILE A 56 15.45 -6.28 -7.26
CA ILE A 56 15.32 -7.40 -8.14
C ILE A 56 16.73 -7.97 -8.34
N ASN A 57 17.19 -8.87 -7.48
CA ASN A 57 18.55 -9.42 -7.53
C ASN A 57 18.59 -10.92 -7.26
N GLY A 58 17.46 -11.60 -7.50
CA GLY A 58 17.29 -13.04 -7.25
C GLY A 58 17.65 -13.94 -8.43
N ASP A 59 17.88 -13.40 -9.63
CA ASP A 59 18.13 -14.22 -10.83
C ASP A 59 19.61 -14.19 -11.25
N PRO A 60 20.32 -15.34 -11.22
CA PRO A 60 21.70 -15.43 -11.68
C PRO A 60 21.85 -15.23 -13.21
N ASP A 61 20.75 -15.33 -13.98
CA ASP A 61 20.75 -15.10 -15.42
C ASP A 61 20.41 -13.65 -15.81
N HIS A 62 20.15 -12.77 -14.82
CA HIS A 62 19.80 -11.36 -14.99
C HIS A 62 18.65 -11.10 -15.98
N ARG A 63 17.64 -11.98 -16.02
CA ARG A 63 16.45 -11.80 -16.86
C ARG A 63 15.32 -11.19 -16.04
N MET A 64 14.82 -10.03 -16.48
CA MET A 64 13.66 -9.34 -15.90
C MET A 64 12.46 -10.27 -15.62
N TRP A 65 12.28 -11.34 -16.40
CA TRP A 65 11.19 -12.30 -16.21
C TRP A 65 11.44 -13.35 -15.13
N HIS A 66 12.69 -13.78 -14.94
CA HIS A 66 13.05 -14.73 -13.89
C HIS A 66 13.11 -14.07 -12.52
N MET A 67 13.38 -12.78 -12.53
CA MET A 67 13.41 -11.87 -11.41
C MET A 67 12.10 -11.75 -10.63
N PHE A 68 10.96 -12.00 -11.27
CA PHE A 68 9.64 -12.09 -10.62
C PHE A 68 9.16 -13.54 -10.46
N SER A 69 10.03 -14.52 -10.67
CA SER A 69 9.64 -15.92 -10.54
C SER A 69 9.53 -16.31 -9.07
N GLY A 70 8.33 -16.77 -8.69
CA GLY A 70 8.07 -17.39 -7.40
C GLY A 70 8.17 -18.91 -7.54
N THR A 71 7.06 -19.61 -7.31
CA THR A 71 6.92 -21.04 -7.65
C THR A 71 6.64 -21.28 -9.14
N ALA A 72 6.41 -20.22 -9.92
CA ALA A 72 6.16 -20.24 -11.37
C ALA A 72 6.74 -18.98 -12.05
N TYR A 73 6.89 -19.04 -13.38
CA TYR A 73 7.35 -17.92 -14.21
C TYR A 73 6.17 -17.05 -14.63
N SER A 74 5.96 -15.94 -13.91
CA SER A 74 4.92 -14.99 -14.26
C SER A 74 5.31 -14.07 -15.42
N ALA A 75 4.43 -13.96 -16.42
CA ALA A 75 4.61 -13.08 -17.57
C ALA A 75 4.12 -11.64 -17.29
N TYR A 76 3.45 -11.42 -16.17
CA TYR A 76 2.93 -10.11 -15.76
C TYR A 76 3.19 -9.93 -14.26
N ALA A 77 3.74 -8.76 -13.92
CA ALA A 77 3.89 -8.31 -12.55
C ALA A 77 3.16 -6.97 -12.40
N PHE A 78 2.34 -6.85 -11.36
CA PHE A 78 1.65 -5.63 -11.00
C PHE A 78 2.28 -5.09 -9.73
N ILE A 79 2.77 -3.87 -9.80
CA ILE A 79 3.43 -3.17 -8.72
C ILE A 79 2.53 -1.97 -8.37
N ASP A 80 2.31 -1.69 -7.09
CA ASP A 80 1.55 -0.51 -6.66
C ASP A 80 2.39 0.77 -6.66
N HIS A 81 1.78 1.90 -6.30
CA HIS A 81 2.45 3.20 -6.23
C HIS A 81 3.46 3.31 -5.07
N ASN A 82 3.46 2.36 -4.15
CA ASN A 82 4.46 2.22 -3.10
C ASN A 82 5.60 1.26 -3.51
N MET A 83 5.67 0.89 -4.80
CA MET A 83 6.65 -0.03 -5.37
C MET A 83 6.59 -1.46 -4.79
N VAL A 84 5.40 -1.90 -4.40
CA VAL A 84 5.15 -3.25 -3.86
C VAL A 84 4.52 -4.13 -4.92
N VAL A 85 5.07 -5.32 -5.13
CA VAL A 85 4.47 -6.35 -6.00
C VAL A 85 3.16 -6.84 -5.37
N LYS A 86 2.03 -6.59 -6.04
CA LYS A 86 0.70 -7.05 -5.60
C LYS A 86 0.24 -8.32 -6.31
N TYR A 87 0.55 -8.45 -7.60
CA TYR A 87 0.11 -9.59 -8.40
C TYR A 87 1.23 -10.09 -9.31
N LEU A 88 1.40 -11.42 -9.34
CA LEU A 88 2.27 -12.14 -10.26
C LEU A 88 1.41 -13.13 -11.03
N LEU A 89 1.31 -12.96 -12.35
CA LEU A 89 0.36 -13.68 -13.19
C LEU A 89 1.04 -14.23 -14.45
N ASP A 90 0.74 -15.47 -14.79
CA ASP A 90 1.21 -16.07 -16.04
C ASP A 90 0.35 -15.59 -17.24
N SER A 91 -0.96 -15.45 -17.04
CA SER A 91 -1.89 -14.96 -18.05
C SER A 91 -3.14 -14.37 -17.40
N PRO A 92 -3.15 -13.06 -17.05
CA PRO A 92 -4.36 -12.38 -16.61
C PRO A 92 -5.42 -12.40 -17.70
N ASN A 93 -6.70 -12.55 -17.32
CA ASN A 93 -7.79 -12.29 -18.24
C ASN A 93 -8.14 -10.79 -18.24
N LEU A 94 -8.68 -10.31 -19.37
CA LEU A 94 -8.98 -8.89 -19.58
C LEU A 94 -9.99 -8.33 -18.58
N ASN A 95 -10.92 -9.15 -18.09
CA ASN A 95 -11.95 -8.70 -17.17
C ASN A 95 -11.36 -8.45 -15.77
N ASP A 96 -10.58 -9.39 -15.24
CA ASP A 96 -9.93 -9.23 -13.93
C ASP A 96 -8.93 -8.08 -13.96
N PHE A 97 -8.21 -7.90 -15.08
CA PHE A 97 -7.36 -6.73 -15.27
C PHE A 97 -8.13 -5.41 -15.11
N LYS A 98 -9.26 -5.26 -15.83
CA LYS A 98 -10.04 -4.02 -15.89
C LYS A 98 -10.86 -3.75 -14.62
N TYR A 99 -11.37 -4.79 -13.98
CA TYR A 99 -12.37 -4.65 -12.92
C TYR A 99 -11.87 -5.06 -11.54
N VAL A 100 -10.70 -5.70 -11.43
CA VAL A 100 -10.13 -6.15 -10.16
C VAL A 100 -8.76 -5.52 -9.94
N TYR A 101 -7.78 -5.84 -10.78
CA TYR A 101 -6.38 -5.49 -10.51
C TYR A 101 -6.12 -3.98 -10.60
N ILE A 102 -6.45 -3.34 -11.72
CA ILE A 102 -6.19 -1.89 -11.85
C ILE A 102 -7.05 -1.07 -10.86
N PRO A 103 -8.36 -1.32 -10.72
CA PRO A 103 -9.15 -0.59 -9.73
C PRO A 103 -8.64 -0.75 -8.31
N SER A 104 -8.16 -1.95 -7.92
CA SER A 104 -7.57 -2.16 -6.60
C SER A 104 -6.31 -1.34 -6.38
N LEU A 105 -5.44 -1.25 -7.39
CA LEU A 105 -4.21 -0.45 -7.32
C LEU A 105 -4.54 1.04 -7.23
N ILE A 106 -5.46 1.54 -8.04
CA ILE A 106 -5.90 2.94 -8.00
C ILE A 106 -6.57 3.26 -6.66
N ASN A 107 -7.47 2.41 -6.18
CA ASN A 107 -8.14 2.62 -4.89
C ASN A 107 -7.15 2.67 -3.72
N SER A 108 -6.05 1.91 -3.78
CA SER A 108 -5.02 1.97 -2.74
C SER A 108 -4.31 3.32 -2.66
N MET A 109 -4.36 4.15 -3.72
CA MET A 109 -3.81 5.50 -3.75
C MET A 109 -4.67 6.54 -3.02
N TYR A 110 -5.92 6.21 -2.69
CA TYR A 110 -6.82 7.09 -1.94
C TYR A 110 -6.70 6.88 -0.42
N GLY A 111 -6.85 7.96 0.32
CA GLY A 111 -6.94 8.01 1.78
C GLY A 111 -6.75 9.44 2.29
N CYS A 112 -6.88 9.66 3.59
CA CYS A 112 -6.66 11.01 4.13
C CYS A 112 -5.19 11.43 3.99
N THR A 113 -4.94 12.61 3.44
CA THR A 113 -3.59 13.16 3.24
C THR A 113 -3.16 14.18 4.30
N ASP A 114 -4.07 14.57 5.21
CA ASP A 114 -3.75 15.45 6.33
C ASP A 114 -3.06 14.68 7.46
N GLN A 115 -1.79 14.99 7.73
CA GLN A 115 -0.97 14.39 8.79
C GLN A 115 -1.53 14.59 10.22
N TYR A 116 -2.49 15.50 10.41
CA TYR A 116 -3.14 15.75 11.70
C TYR A 116 -4.47 14.99 11.85
N ALA A 117 -4.93 14.30 10.81
CA ALA A 117 -6.09 13.42 10.88
C ALA A 117 -5.70 12.06 11.46
N CYS A 118 -6.61 11.40 12.18
CA CYS A 118 -6.28 10.11 12.79
C CYS A 118 -6.28 8.98 11.77
N ASN A 119 -7.11 9.07 10.73
CA ASN A 119 -7.06 8.15 9.60
C ASN A 119 -6.08 8.64 8.51
N TYR A 120 -5.10 9.48 8.87
CA TYR A 120 -4.01 9.85 7.99
C TYR A 120 -3.36 8.59 7.42
N LYS A 121 -3.32 8.51 6.09
CA LYS A 121 -2.72 7.40 5.40
C LYS A 121 -1.50 7.92 4.67
N SER A 122 -0.32 7.65 5.22
CA SER A 122 0.94 8.06 4.59
C SER A 122 1.09 7.53 3.16
N SER A 123 0.47 6.39 2.84
CA SER A 123 0.47 5.81 1.48
C SER A 123 -0.56 6.43 0.56
N ALA A 124 -1.40 7.35 1.01
CA ALA A 124 -2.34 8.04 0.13
C ALA A 124 -1.59 9.05 -0.74
N VAL A 125 -1.83 8.97 -2.05
CA VAL A 125 -1.41 9.99 -3.03
C VAL A 125 -2.51 11.03 -3.22
N TYR A 126 -3.77 10.57 -3.12
CA TYR A 126 -4.95 11.40 -3.32
C TYR A 126 -5.81 11.41 -2.06
N ASP A 127 -6.28 12.60 -1.70
CA ASP A 127 -7.25 12.73 -0.62
C ASP A 127 -8.55 12.01 -0.99
N SER A 128 -9.09 11.26 -0.04
CA SER A 128 -10.42 10.66 -0.17
C SER A 128 -11.55 11.62 0.21
N ASP A 129 -11.24 12.82 0.71
CA ASP A 129 -12.17 13.79 1.31
C ASP A 129 -12.85 13.26 2.60
N VAL A 130 -12.27 12.25 3.26
CA VAL A 130 -12.83 11.60 4.47
C VAL A 130 -11.83 11.64 5.64
N CYS A 131 -11.07 12.72 5.80
CA CYS A 131 -10.19 12.90 6.96
C CYS A 131 -10.96 13.03 8.27
N LEU A 132 -10.63 12.20 9.27
CA LEU A 132 -11.20 12.22 10.62
C LEU A 132 -10.24 12.96 11.56
N TYR A 133 -10.76 13.88 12.37
CA TYR A 133 -9.96 14.67 13.31
C TYR A 133 -10.31 14.31 14.75
N GLN A 134 -9.48 14.74 15.71
CA GLN A 134 -9.44 14.30 17.12
C GLN A 134 -10.76 14.08 17.89
N ASN A 135 -11.89 14.64 17.46
CA ASN A 135 -13.19 14.38 18.09
C ASN A 135 -13.97 13.21 17.45
N ASP A 136 -13.60 12.78 16.25
CA ASP A 136 -14.32 11.79 15.44
C ASP A 136 -13.63 10.41 15.46
N CYS A 137 -12.38 10.33 15.92
CA CYS A 137 -11.57 9.12 15.84
C CYS A 137 -11.77 8.24 17.06
N GLY A 138 -12.41 7.08 16.88
CA GLY A 138 -12.75 6.22 18.01
C GLY A 138 -13.92 6.73 18.85
N ASP A 139 -14.62 7.79 18.44
CA ASP A 139 -15.93 8.20 18.98
C ASP A 139 -17.05 7.41 18.28
N ILE A 140 -17.15 6.13 18.64
CA ILE A 140 -17.98 5.14 17.94
C ILE A 140 -19.47 5.43 18.16
N ASN A 141 -19.83 6.13 19.25
CA ASN A 141 -21.21 6.55 19.49
C ASN A 141 -21.52 7.99 19.07
N SER A 142 -20.53 8.72 18.54
CA SER A 142 -20.66 10.12 18.11
C SER A 142 -21.14 11.06 19.22
N ASP A 143 -20.72 10.82 20.47
CA ASP A 143 -21.08 11.64 21.64
C ASP A 143 -20.07 12.77 21.94
N ASN A 144 -19.01 12.87 21.12
CA ASN A 144 -17.85 13.75 21.23
C ASN A 144 -16.94 13.45 22.44
N ASN A 145 -17.03 12.28 23.06
CA ASN A 145 -16.12 11.87 24.14
C ASN A 145 -15.56 10.48 23.88
N ILE A 146 -14.27 10.40 23.54
CA ILE A 146 -13.57 9.12 23.42
C ILE A 146 -13.30 8.55 24.81
N ASN A 147 -13.95 7.47 25.17
CA ASN A 147 -13.84 6.85 26.50
C ASN A 147 -14.13 5.34 26.49
N ILE A 148 -14.27 4.74 27.68
CA ILE A 148 -14.50 3.29 27.80
C ILE A 148 -15.80 2.82 27.14
N PHE A 149 -16.78 3.70 26.93
CA PHE A 149 -18.01 3.36 26.21
C PHE A 149 -17.73 3.05 24.73
N ASP A 150 -16.78 3.71 24.08
CA ASP A 150 -16.37 3.40 22.71
C ASP A 150 -15.71 2.04 22.63
N VAL A 151 -14.85 1.71 23.59
CA VAL A 151 -14.24 0.37 23.69
C VAL A 151 -15.30 -0.72 23.81
N ILE A 152 -16.34 -0.49 24.62
CA ILE A 152 -17.47 -1.43 24.76
C ILE A 152 -18.20 -1.60 23.41
N LEU A 153 -18.36 -0.52 22.64
CA LEU A 153 -19.01 -0.58 21.32
C LEU A 153 -18.15 -1.32 20.30
N LEU A 154 -16.84 -1.03 20.24
CA LEU A 154 -15.90 -1.77 19.39
C LEU A 154 -15.93 -3.28 19.70
N VAL A 155 -15.89 -3.66 20.99
CA VAL A 155 -16.03 -5.07 21.39
C VAL A 155 -17.35 -5.67 20.91
N ASN A 156 -18.46 -4.92 20.99
CA ASN A 156 -19.76 -5.39 20.49
C ASN A 156 -19.77 -5.54 18.95
N LEU A 157 -19.12 -4.64 18.21
CA LEU A 157 -18.95 -4.74 16.76
C LEU A 157 -18.19 -6.01 16.38
N ILE A 158 -17.05 -6.26 17.03
CA ILE A 158 -16.24 -7.48 16.85
C ILE A 158 -17.08 -8.74 17.16
N LEU A 159 -17.75 -8.78 18.31
CA LEU A 159 -18.55 -9.94 18.74
C LEU A 159 -19.78 -10.19 17.86
N SER A 160 -20.33 -9.14 17.26
CA SER A 160 -21.47 -9.24 16.33
C SER A 160 -21.04 -9.44 14.87
N ASN A 161 -19.74 -9.42 14.59
CA ASN A 161 -19.18 -9.46 13.24
C ASN A 161 -19.77 -8.35 12.34
N SER A 162 -19.95 -7.17 12.92
CA SER A 162 -20.36 -5.93 12.24
C SER A 162 -19.15 -5.03 12.07
N TYR A 163 -19.05 -4.34 10.94
CA TYR A 163 -17.96 -3.42 10.64
C TYR A 163 -18.42 -1.97 10.78
N ASP A 164 -17.58 -1.14 11.38
CA ASP A 164 -17.68 0.31 11.40
C ASP A 164 -16.29 0.88 11.14
N TYR A 165 -16.18 1.80 10.18
CA TYR A 165 -14.91 2.39 9.76
C TYR A 165 -14.33 3.35 10.81
N ILE A 166 -15.15 3.88 11.72
CA ILE A 166 -14.67 4.71 12.84
C ILE A 166 -13.94 3.85 13.87
N ALA A 167 -14.29 2.56 13.94
CA ALA A 167 -13.78 1.61 14.91
C ALA A 167 -12.53 0.84 14.40
N ASP A 168 -12.20 0.96 13.12
CA ASP A 168 -11.02 0.39 12.45
C ASP A 168 -9.85 1.37 12.59
N MET A 169 -9.17 1.29 13.73
CA MET A 169 -8.23 2.29 14.19
C MET A 169 -6.92 2.26 13.39
N ASN A 170 -6.52 1.05 12.95
CA ASN A 170 -5.29 0.83 12.20
C ASN A 170 -5.52 0.82 10.66
N VAL A 171 -6.77 0.93 10.23
CA VAL A 171 -7.21 1.02 8.82
C VAL A 171 -6.82 -0.23 8.01
N ASP A 172 -6.85 -1.41 8.62
CA ASP A 172 -6.52 -2.68 7.97
C ASP A 172 -7.75 -3.41 7.38
N ASN A 173 -8.94 -2.83 7.54
CA ASN A 173 -10.25 -3.37 7.15
C ASN A 173 -10.72 -4.59 7.97
N ASN A 174 -10.12 -4.84 9.13
CA ASN A 174 -10.58 -5.81 10.10
C ASN A 174 -10.82 -5.10 11.44
N LEU A 175 -11.81 -5.59 12.21
CA LEU A 175 -11.97 -5.18 13.60
C LEU A 175 -11.47 -6.31 14.49
N ASP A 176 -10.39 -6.06 15.24
CA ASP A 176 -9.81 -7.04 16.15
C ASP A 176 -9.21 -6.40 17.42
N ILE A 177 -8.29 -7.14 18.07
CA ILE A 177 -7.66 -6.70 19.30
C ILE A 177 -6.71 -5.51 19.10
N ILE A 178 -6.17 -5.34 17.90
CA ILE A 178 -5.26 -4.25 17.54
C ILE A 178 -6.03 -2.93 17.63
N ASP A 179 -7.24 -2.85 17.07
CA ASP A 179 -8.09 -1.67 17.17
C ASP A 179 -8.41 -1.29 18.62
N ILE A 180 -8.71 -2.30 19.44
CA ILE A 180 -8.97 -2.09 20.87
C ILE A 180 -7.72 -1.52 21.56
N THR A 181 -6.53 -2.04 21.24
CA THR A 181 -5.30 -1.56 21.86
C THR A 181 -4.97 -0.12 21.45
N GLU A 182 -5.23 0.26 20.20
CA GLU A 182 -5.04 1.62 19.71
C GLU A 182 -6.05 2.60 20.33
N LEU A 183 -7.32 2.22 20.40
CA LEU A 183 -8.34 3.01 21.09
C LEU A 183 -8.00 3.19 22.58
N LEU A 184 -7.47 2.16 23.24
CA LEU A 184 -6.99 2.26 24.63
C LEU A 184 -5.78 3.18 24.77
N MET A 185 -4.85 3.19 23.81
CA MET A 185 -3.73 4.15 23.82
C MET A 185 -4.26 5.59 23.77
N ILE A 186 -5.23 5.88 22.90
CA ILE A 186 -5.86 7.20 22.83
C ILE A 186 -6.49 7.58 24.17
N ILE A 187 -7.30 6.70 24.77
CA ILE A 187 -7.98 6.97 26.05
C ILE A 187 -6.99 7.20 27.21
N LEU A 188 -5.84 6.53 27.20
CA LEU A 188 -4.85 6.62 28.28
C LEU A 188 -3.87 7.80 28.12
N GLU A 189 -3.78 8.38 26.92
CA GLU A 189 -2.95 9.56 26.63
C GLU A 189 -3.73 10.89 26.76
N LEU A 190 -5.07 10.83 26.85
CA LEU A 190 -5.97 11.94 27.18
C LEU A 190 -5.97 12.29 28.68
#